data_AF-A0A0R1Z721-F1
#
_entry.id   AF-A0A0R1Z721-F1
#
_cell.length_a   1.000
_cell.length_b   1.000
_cell.length_c   1.000
_cell.angle_alpha   90.00
_cell.angle_beta   90.00
_cell.angle_gamma   90.00
#
_symmetry.space_group_name_H-M   'P 1'
#
loop_
_entity.id
_entity.type
_entity.pdbx_description
1 polymer ?
#
loop_
_entity_poly.entity_id
_entity_poly.type
_entity_poly.pdbx_seq_one_letter_code
_entity_poly.pdbx_strand_id
1 'polypeptide(L)'
;MFKKSILLTVAALGLGGFVSLTQSATTQAASMPGSLTYHKTSSVAKIGSQYKSFKLTNHIPTSNFKNIKTISWKKSGLKKGTKVRIDLYATQGTQFNWYRISKYSTKKAKTNKKVQKYWIYGQALVLPTTTSNQLALSY
;
A
#
# COMPACT_ATOMS: atom_id res chain seq x y z
N MET A 1 -15.64 -20.80 34.80
CA MET A 1 -14.93 -21.96 35.39
C MET A 1 -14.63 -22.95 34.27
N PHE A 2 -13.39 -23.46 34.24
CA PHE A 2 -12.83 -24.36 33.22
C PHE A 2 -13.77 -25.55 32.90
N LYS A 3 -13.80 -26.11 31.68
CA LYS A 3 -12.79 -27.08 31.22
C LYS A 3 -12.86 -27.29 29.69
N LYS A 4 -11.67 -27.38 29.09
CA LYS A 4 -11.40 -27.78 27.71
C LYS A 4 -11.41 -29.31 27.64
N SER A 5 -12.09 -29.87 26.66
CA SER A 5 -11.99 -31.30 26.35
C SER A 5 -10.77 -31.55 25.47
N ILE A 6 -9.93 -32.44 25.97
CA ILE A 6 -8.70 -32.96 25.39
C ILE A 6 -9.08 -34.09 24.44
N LEU A 7 -8.63 -34.02 23.18
CA LEU A 7 -8.54 -35.19 22.31
C LEU A 7 -7.06 -35.42 21.99
N LEU A 8 -6.50 -36.41 22.67
CA LEU A 8 -5.25 -37.05 22.29
C LEU A 8 -5.49 -37.86 21.02
N THR A 9 -4.73 -37.57 19.97
CA THR A 9 -4.50 -38.53 18.88
C THR A 9 -2.99 -38.71 18.76
N VAL A 10 -2.53 -39.89 19.15
CA VAL A 10 -1.16 -40.37 18.99
C VAL A 10 -1.07 -40.98 17.59
N ALA A 11 -0.23 -40.41 16.74
CA ALA A 11 0.17 -41.02 15.47
C ALA A 11 1.67 -41.30 15.49
N ALA A 12 2.01 -42.49 15.01
CA ALA A 12 3.23 -43.24 15.27
C ALA A 12 4.51 -42.68 14.63
N LEU A 13 5.64 -43.08 15.21
CA LEU A 13 7.01 -42.84 14.76
C LEU A 13 7.32 -43.62 13.48
N GLY A 14 7.79 -42.91 12.44
CA GLY A 14 8.28 -43.49 11.20
C GLY A 14 9.32 -42.59 10.52
N LEU A 15 10.56 -43.06 10.50
CA LEU A 15 11.76 -42.68 9.75
C LEU A 15 11.64 -41.55 8.70
N GLY A 16 12.48 -40.51 8.84
CA GLY A 16 12.72 -39.50 7.81
C GLY A 16 12.59 -38.09 8.34
N GLY A 17 13.66 -37.58 8.96
CA GLY A 17 13.67 -36.25 9.55
C GLY A 17 13.54 -35.15 8.51
N PHE A 18 12.34 -34.59 8.35
CA PHE A 18 12.10 -33.21 7.93
C PHE A 18 10.81 -32.72 8.59
N VAL A 19 10.90 -32.25 9.83
CA VAL A 19 9.82 -31.45 10.43
C VAL A 19 9.83 -30.08 9.75
N SER A 20 8.97 -29.92 8.74
CA SER A 20 8.60 -28.61 8.24
C SER A 20 7.82 -27.89 9.35
N LEU A 21 8.54 -27.16 10.20
CA LEU A 21 7.98 -26.13 11.04
C LEU A 21 7.28 -25.14 10.09
N THR A 22 5.96 -25.22 9.97
CA THR A 22 5.16 -24.13 9.43
C THR A 22 5.15 -23.03 10.49
N GLN A 23 6.31 -22.39 10.64
CA GLN A 23 6.45 -21.13 11.31
C GLN A 23 5.58 -20.17 10.50
N SER A 24 4.41 -19.83 11.04
CA SER A 24 3.63 -18.71 10.55
C SER A 24 4.61 -17.55 10.44
N ALA A 25 4.98 -17.21 9.21
CA ALA A 25 5.79 -16.06 8.93
C ALA A 25 4.95 -14.86 9.39
N THR A 26 5.11 -14.49 10.65
CA THR A 26 4.91 -13.11 11.04
C THR A 26 6.01 -12.40 10.30
N THR A 27 5.68 -11.93 9.10
CA THR A 27 6.51 -11.00 8.34
C THR A 27 6.60 -9.76 9.22
N GLN A 28 7.53 -9.82 10.17
CA GLN A 28 7.92 -8.71 10.99
C GLN A 28 8.64 -7.81 10.01
N ALA A 29 7.87 -6.89 9.42
CA ALA A 29 8.37 -5.95 8.45
C ALA A 29 9.59 -5.27 9.08
N ALA A 30 10.76 -5.52 8.51
CA ALA A 30 12.01 -4.97 8.98
C ALA A 30 11.85 -3.44 9.07
N SER A 31 11.88 -2.93 10.30
CA SER A 31 11.89 -1.50 10.57
C SER A 31 13.29 -0.96 10.29
N MET A 32 13.66 -0.90 9.02
CA MET A 32 14.63 0.08 8.54
C MET A 32 14.03 0.74 7.29
N PRO A 33 13.35 1.89 7.45
CA PRO A 33 13.05 2.78 6.34
C PRO A 33 14.34 3.08 5.58
N GLY A 34 14.47 2.60 4.35
CA GLY A 34 15.50 3.10 3.44
C GLY A 34 15.26 4.58 3.11
N SER A 35 16.24 5.20 2.43
CA SER A 35 16.07 6.54 1.89
C SER A 35 14.86 6.60 0.95
N LEU A 36 14.00 7.61 1.11
CA LEU A 36 12.86 7.83 0.24
C LEU A 36 13.33 8.29 -1.14
N THR A 37 13.11 7.46 -2.17
CA THR A 37 13.42 7.84 -3.56
C THR A 37 12.14 8.20 -4.28
N TYR A 38 12.10 9.40 -4.87
CA TYR A 38 10.91 9.93 -5.54
C TYR A 38 10.97 9.72 -7.05
N HIS A 39 9.87 9.25 -7.61
CA HIS A 39 9.74 8.98 -9.04
C HIS A 39 8.51 9.69 -9.60
N LYS A 40 8.69 10.34 -10.75
CA LYS A 40 7.58 10.94 -11.49
C LYS A 40 6.80 9.84 -12.20
N THR A 41 5.48 9.97 -12.20
CA THR A 41 4.61 9.08 -12.96
C THR A 41 3.35 9.84 -13.40
N SER A 42 2.60 9.28 -14.33
CA SER A 42 1.28 9.79 -14.68
C SER A 42 0.34 8.61 -14.85
N SER A 43 -0.26 8.20 -13.74
CA SER A 43 -1.18 7.05 -13.71
C SER A 43 -2.49 7.42 -13.04
N VAL A 44 -3.51 6.60 -13.23
CA VAL A 44 -4.81 6.74 -12.58
C VAL A 44 -5.06 5.48 -11.78
N ALA A 45 -5.42 5.63 -10.51
CA ALA A 45 -5.76 4.53 -9.62
C ALA A 45 -7.16 4.72 -9.02
N LYS A 46 -7.65 3.70 -8.33
CA LYS A 46 -8.86 3.79 -7.51
C LYS A 46 -8.49 3.65 -6.04
N ILE A 47 -9.25 4.30 -5.16
CA ILE A 47 -9.15 4.02 -3.72
C ILE A 47 -9.67 2.59 -3.46
N GLY A 48 -8.87 1.77 -2.79
CA GLY A 48 -9.19 0.38 -2.44
C GLY A 48 -10.23 0.25 -1.34
N SER A 49 -10.64 -0.97 -1.04
CA SER A 49 -11.61 -1.28 0.03
C SER A 49 -11.06 -1.03 1.42
N GLN A 50 -9.79 -1.37 1.63
CA GLN A 50 -9.05 -1.29 2.90
C GLN A 50 -8.43 0.09 3.18
N TYR A 51 -8.83 1.12 2.43
CA TYR A 51 -8.24 2.46 2.51
C TYR A 51 -8.32 3.10 3.90
N LYS A 52 -9.35 2.75 4.70
CA LYS A 52 -9.55 3.28 6.05
C LYS A 52 -8.46 2.86 7.04
N SER A 53 -7.77 1.75 6.78
CA SER A 53 -6.64 1.30 7.60
C SER A 53 -5.38 2.15 7.39
N PHE A 54 -5.38 3.02 6.38
CA PHE A 54 -4.25 3.86 6.02
C PHE A 54 -4.56 5.34 6.24
N LYS A 55 -3.50 6.08 6.59
CA LYS A 55 -3.57 7.52 6.78
C LYS A 55 -3.32 8.24 5.46
N LEU A 56 -4.10 9.28 5.23
CA LEU A 56 -3.89 10.23 4.16
C LEU A 56 -3.07 11.39 4.72
N THR A 57 -1.92 11.71 4.16
CA THR A 57 -1.02 12.74 4.71
C THR A 57 -0.64 13.78 3.66
N ASN A 58 -0.14 14.94 4.08
CA ASN A 58 0.40 15.94 3.14
C ASN A 58 1.82 15.60 2.67
N HIS A 59 2.58 14.87 3.48
CA HIS A 59 3.92 14.34 3.21
C HIS A 59 4.03 12.91 3.70
N ILE A 60 5.00 12.15 3.18
CA ILE A 60 5.26 10.78 3.63
C ILE A 60 5.75 10.83 5.09
N PRO A 61 5.18 10.06 6.03
CA PRO A 61 5.54 10.12 7.46
C PRO A 61 7.04 9.97 7.77
N THR A 62 7.75 9.21 6.95
CA THR A 62 9.19 8.89 7.07
C THR A 62 10.09 9.89 6.33
N SER A 63 9.53 10.97 5.78
CA SER A 63 10.29 12.00 5.08
C SER A 63 10.84 13.07 6.04
N ASN A 64 11.83 13.84 5.59
CA ASN A 64 12.47 14.91 6.37
C ASN A 64 11.60 16.17 6.58
N PHE A 65 10.30 16.13 6.25
CA PHE A 65 9.41 17.28 6.40
C PHE A 65 8.96 17.43 7.85
N LYS A 66 9.11 18.63 8.42
CA LYS A 66 8.76 18.89 9.83
C LYS A 66 7.24 18.93 10.09
N ASN A 67 6.45 19.34 9.10
CA ASN A 67 5.01 19.60 9.27
C ASN A 67 4.14 18.56 8.57
N ILE A 68 4.18 17.32 9.08
CA ILE A 68 3.37 16.22 8.55
C ILE A 68 1.99 16.23 9.21
N LYS A 69 0.96 16.45 8.41
CA LYS A 69 -0.43 16.47 8.84
C LYS A 69 -1.15 15.26 8.25
N THR A 70 -1.96 14.61 9.08
CA THR A 70 -2.93 13.62 8.62
C THR A 70 -4.23 14.33 8.25
N ILE A 71 -4.76 14.03 7.07
CA ILE A 71 -6.02 14.54 6.55
C ILE A 71 -7.05 13.45 6.72
N SER A 72 -8.21 13.79 7.28
CA SER A 72 -9.30 12.83 7.37
C SER A 72 -9.85 12.51 5.97
N TRP A 73 -10.19 11.24 5.76
CA TRP A 73 -10.85 10.78 4.54
C TRP A 73 -12.13 11.56 4.21
N LYS A 74 -12.88 11.94 5.25
CA LYS A 74 -14.08 12.78 5.12
C LYS A 74 -13.73 14.16 4.51
N LYS A 75 -12.65 14.80 4.98
CA LYS A 75 -12.23 16.13 4.50
C LYS A 75 -11.68 16.10 3.07
N SER A 76 -11.00 15.03 2.67
CA SER A 76 -10.53 14.88 1.28
C SER A 76 -11.69 14.57 0.32
N GLY A 77 -12.80 14.04 0.83
CA GLY A 77 -13.94 13.58 0.03
C GLY A 77 -13.56 12.40 -0.87
N LEU A 78 -12.51 11.65 -0.51
CA LEU A 78 -12.09 10.42 -1.17
C LEU A 78 -12.74 9.23 -0.45
N LYS A 79 -13.34 8.34 -1.21
CA LYS A 79 -13.99 7.11 -0.71
C LYS A 79 -13.58 5.92 -1.56
N LYS A 80 -13.90 4.71 -1.09
CA LYS A 80 -13.72 3.47 -1.87
C LYS A 80 -14.22 3.66 -3.32
N GLY A 81 -13.42 3.24 -4.28
CA GLY A 81 -13.74 3.32 -5.71
C GLY A 81 -13.56 4.70 -6.35
N THR A 82 -13.27 5.75 -5.58
CA THR A 82 -12.95 7.07 -6.16
C THR A 82 -11.72 6.98 -7.04
N LYS A 83 -11.83 7.46 -8.29
CA LYS A 83 -10.69 7.59 -9.20
C LYS A 83 -9.79 8.74 -8.73
N VAL A 84 -8.49 8.49 -8.70
CA VAL A 84 -7.46 9.45 -8.32
C VAL A 84 -6.34 9.43 -9.34
N ARG A 85 -5.75 10.60 -9.59
CA ARG A 85 -4.54 10.72 -10.41
C ARG A 85 -3.32 10.62 -9.51
N ILE A 86 -2.36 9.81 -9.94
CA ILE A 86 -1.04 9.68 -9.34
C ILE A 86 -0.06 10.47 -10.21
N ASP A 87 0.68 11.39 -9.59
CA ASP A 87 1.72 12.17 -10.27
C ASP A 87 3.14 11.85 -9.75
N LEU A 88 3.25 11.27 -8.56
CA LEU A 88 4.48 10.75 -8.01
C LEU A 88 4.25 9.48 -7.22
N TYR A 89 5.28 8.64 -7.17
CA TYR A 89 5.42 7.61 -6.16
C TYR A 89 6.79 7.73 -5.48
N ALA A 90 6.91 7.17 -4.28
CA ALA A 90 8.16 7.08 -3.57
C ALA A 90 8.40 5.67 -3.05
N THR A 91 9.62 5.18 -3.23
CA THR A 91 10.07 3.88 -2.75
C THR A 91 10.82 4.06 -1.43
N GLN A 92 10.72 3.08 -0.53
CA GLN A 92 11.35 3.12 0.80
C GLN A 92 11.92 1.77 1.22
N GLY A 93 12.13 0.85 0.27
CA GLY A 93 12.53 -0.54 0.54
C GLY A 93 11.44 -1.40 1.20
N THR A 94 10.20 -0.92 1.28
CA THR A 94 9.05 -1.66 1.80
C THR A 94 8.30 -2.40 0.68
N GLN A 95 7.46 -3.38 1.06
CA GLN A 95 6.65 -4.15 0.11
C GLN A 95 5.77 -3.28 -0.81
N PHE A 96 5.28 -2.14 -0.30
CA PHE A 96 4.51 -1.19 -1.11
C PHE A 96 5.16 0.19 -1.09
N ASN A 97 4.96 0.90 -2.20
CA ASN A 97 5.41 2.28 -2.37
C ASN A 97 4.38 3.27 -1.82
N TRP A 98 4.83 4.49 -1.55
CA TRP A 98 3.97 5.63 -1.29
C TRP A 98 3.54 6.29 -2.60
N TYR A 99 2.31 6.75 -2.69
CA TYR A 99 1.77 7.38 -3.89
C TYR A 99 1.20 8.75 -3.57
N ARG A 100 1.55 9.74 -4.39
CA ARG A 100 0.97 11.08 -4.33
C ARG A 100 -0.26 11.12 -5.20
N ILE A 101 -1.41 11.26 -4.57
CA ILE A 101 -2.71 11.25 -5.20
C ILE A 101 -3.38 12.63 -5.20
N SER A 102 -4.17 12.85 -6.23
CA SER A 102 -5.07 13.99 -6.36
C SER A 102 -6.42 13.54 -6.91
N LYS A 103 -7.50 14.28 -6.62
CA LYS A 103 -8.83 13.96 -7.18
C LYS A 103 -8.74 13.95 -8.70
N TYR A 104 -9.24 12.88 -9.31
CA TYR A 104 -9.29 12.79 -10.76
C TYR A 104 -10.29 13.81 -11.31
N SER A 105 -9.85 14.62 -12.26
CA SER A 105 -10.68 15.57 -12.99
C SER A 105 -10.42 15.39 -14.48
N THR A 106 -11.48 15.18 -15.25
CA THR A 106 -11.43 15.16 -16.72
C THR A 106 -11.45 16.56 -17.32
N LYS A 107 -11.89 17.56 -16.54
CA LYS A 107 -11.91 18.95 -16.97
C LYS A 107 -10.52 19.56 -16.76
N LYS A 108 -9.98 20.22 -17.79
CA LYS A 108 -8.83 21.12 -17.62
C LYS A 108 -9.19 22.15 -16.55
N ALA A 109 -8.29 22.38 -15.60
CA ALA A 109 -8.54 23.29 -14.49
C ALA A 109 -8.85 24.69 -15.04
N LYS A 110 -10.13 25.07 -15.07
CA LYS A 110 -10.60 26.37 -15.57
C LYS A 110 -10.24 27.53 -14.63
N THR A 111 -9.66 27.24 -13.47
CA THR A 111 -9.29 28.24 -12.46
C THR A 111 -7.95 27.85 -11.82
N ASN A 112 -7.16 28.85 -11.41
CA ASN A 112 -5.88 28.72 -10.69
C ASN A 112 -6.03 28.11 -9.27
N LYS A 113 -7.05 27.28 -9.04
CA LYS A 113 -7.25 26.58 -7.76
C LYS A 113 -6.16 25.53 -7.61
N LYS A 114 -5.34 25.68 -6.56
CA LYS A 114 -4.31 24.70 -6.20
C LYS A 114 -4.97 23.33 -5.99
N VAL A 115 -4.58 22.36 -6.82
CA VAL A 115 -5.04 20.98 -6.70
C VAL A 115 -4.48 20.41 -5.39
N GLN A 116 -5.37 19.97 -4.49
CA GLN A 116 -4.96 19.34 -3.24
C GLN A 116 -4.31 17.98 -3.55
N LYS A 117 -3.11 17.79 -3.01
CA LYS A 117 -2.33 16.56 -3.16
C LYS A 117 -2.12 15.92 -1.81
N TYR A 118 -2.12 14.59 -1.80
CA TYR A 118 -1.97 13.80 -0.60
C TYR A 118 -1.07 12.61 -0.86
N TRP A 119 -0.40 12.12 0.18
CA TRP A 119 0.36 10.89 0.17
C TRP A 119 -0.41 9.78 0.86
N ILE A 120 -0.33 8.59 0.29
CA ILE A 120 -0.93 7.39 0.82
C ILE A 120 -0.10 6.16 0.49
N TYR A 121 -0.16 5.15 1.35
CA TYR A 121 0.49 3.87 1.12
C TYR A 121 -0.19 3.07 0.01
N GLY A 122 0.59 2.39 -0.84
CA GLY A 122 0.10 1.71 -2.04
C GLY A 122 -0.96 0.65 -1.80
N GLN A 123 -0.95 -0.03 -0.66
CA GLN A 123 -1.94 -1.04 -0.28
C GLN A 123 -3.37 -0.47 -0.13
N ALA A 124 -3.50 0.85 0.06
CA ALA A 124 -4.78 1.54 0.09
C ALA A 124 -5.35 1.84 -1.31
N LEU A 125 -4.57 1.59 -2.37
CA LEU A 125 -4.93 1.88 -3.75
C LEU A 125 -5.08 0.59 -4.55
N VAL A 126 -6.03 0.61 -5.48
CA VAL A 126 -6.10 -0.34 -6.58
C VAL A 126 -5.42 0.34 -7.75
N LEU A 127 -4.15 0.03 -7.94
CA LEU A 127 -3.37 0.46 -9.08
C LEU A 127 -3.88 -0.27 -10.33
N PRO A 128 -3.88 0.38 -11.51
CA PRO A 128 -4.12 -0.33 -12.74
C PRO A 128 -3.02 -1.38 -12.87
N THR A 129 -3.40 -2.62 -13.13
CA THR A 129 -2.46 -3.64 -13.55
C THR A 129 -1.75 -3.07 -14.77
N THR A 130 -0.46 -2.78 -14.65
CA THR A 130 0.37 -2.63 -15.84
C THR A 130 0.33 -4.00 -16.50
N THR A 131 -0.53 -4.17 -17.51
CA THR A 131 -0.27 -5.16 -18.53
C THR A 131 1.03 -4.70 -19.16
N SER A 132 2.14 -5.13 -18.58
CA SER A 132 3.41 -5.14 -19.27
C SER A 132 3.13 -5.98 -20.50
N ASN A 133 2.94 -5.32 -21.65
CA ASN A 133 3.35 -5.89 -22.90
C ASN A 133 4.87 -6.12 -22.73
N GLN A 134 5.23 -7.22 -22.07
CA GLN A 134 6.48 -7.89 -22.35
C GLN A 134 6.31 -8.30 -23.81
N LEU A 135 6.72 -7.39 -24.69
CA LEU A 135 7.22 -7.73 -25.99
C LEU A 135 8.20 -8.86 -25.71
N ALA A 136 7.75 -10.08 -25.97
CA ALA A 136 8.61 -11.20 -26.20
C ALA A 136 9.45 -10.82 -27.42
N LEU A 137 10.56 -10.11 -27.16
CA LEU A 137 11.70 -10.10 -28.05
C LEU A 137 12.34 -11.49 -27.90
N SER A 138 11.69 -12.49 -28.48
CA SER A 138 12.36 -13.69 -28.92
C SER A 138 13.15 -13.29 -30.17
N TYR A 139 14.44 -13.02 -29.97
CA TYR A 139 15.44 -13.14 -31.03
C TYR A 139 15.81 -14.61 -31.19
#